data_AF-D8P7M7-F1
#
_entry.id   AF-D8P7M7-F1
#
_cell.length_a   1.000
_cell.length_b   1.000
_cell.length_c   1.000
_cell.angle_alpha   90.00
_cell.angle_beta   90.00
_cell.angle_gamma   90.00
#
_symmetry.space_group_name_H-M   'P 1'
#
loop_
_entity.id
_entity.type
_entity.pdbx_description
1 polymer ?
#
loop_
_entity_poly.entity_id
_entity_poly.type
_entity_poly.pdbx_seq_one_letter_code
_entity_poly.pdbx_strand_id
1 'polypeptide(L)'
;MTDHQEILFWTFMGFFVVIGILSLLAVLGLIKVDERFRKWAVTVFFAGVTGAVVGLFKLSFPGSGLAEPLFVSLIPPENVSSRAIKLVAGGYSYDEPTGTNEVKTVNGKIEVTWGNDVWQAKLPQQVLGKPVKLFFKDQEGSWWEVHPFYPNHNKQDMFKGSGRDSNPPNSLWLTPSSVAYAASSDARLAGRPWPVADGKKSPVKFNNYARDAGEIHGRKYYEWRVFVDEPDSVLQSIKEVQYVLHPTFLEPLQVSRDATKQFELVTSGWGQFTILITIVYRDGTREKASYYLDLSKSWPFDR
;
A
#
# COMPACT_ATOMS: atom_id res chain seq x y z
N MET A 1 -35.71 5.66 8.49
CA MET A 1 -35.82 6.89 9.31
C MET A 1 -37.23 6.89 9.88
N THR A 2 -37.41 7.14 11.17
CA THR A 2 -38.75 7.19 11.77
C THR A 2 -39.39 8.57 11.52
N ASP A 3 -40.72 8.65 11.39
CA ASP A 3 -41.46 9.90 11.12
C ASP A 3 -41.08 11.05 12.08
N HIS A 4 -40.71 10.71 13.32
CA HIS A 4 -40.25 11.69 14.32
C HIS A 4 -38.87 12.29 14.02
N GLN A 5 -37.95 11.56 13.38
CA GLN A 5 -36.62 12.07 13.01
C GLN A 5 -36.71 13.08 11.86
N GLU A 6 -37.65 12.86 10.93
CA GLU A 6 -37.87 13.75 9.80
C GLU A 6 -38.46 15.09 10.24
N ILE A 7 -39.48 15.07 11.09
CA ILE A 7 -40.08 16.31 11.64
C ILE A 7 -39.05 17.12 12.44
N LEU A 8 -38.21 16.45 13.23
CA LEU A 8 -37.18 17.13 14.03
C LEU A 8 -36.12 17.78 13.11
N PHE A 9 -35.70 17.08 12.07
CA PHE A 9 -34.73 17.60 11.09
C PHE A 9 -35.24 18.87 10.41
N TRP A 10 -36.47 18.84 9.87
CA TRP A 10 -37.05 19.99 9.20
C TRP A 10 -37.30 21.18 10.15
N THR A 11 -37.67 20.90 11.40
CA THR A 11 -37.84 21.94 12.43
C THR A 11 -36.52 22.64 12.74
N PHE A 12 -35.44 21.87 12.96
CA PHE A 12 -34.11 22.43 13.18
C PHE A 12 -33.64 23.23 11.97
N MET A 13 -33.84 22.69 10.77
CA MET A 13 -33.43 23.35 9.53
C MET A 13 -34.18 24.67 9.33
N GLY A 14 -35.49 24.71 9.57
CA GLY A 14 -36.26 25.96 9.57
C GLY A 14 -35.70 27.01 10.51
N PHE A 15 -35.32 26.63 11.73
CA PHE A 15 -34.74 27.55 12.72
C PHE A 15 -33.39 28.14 12.25
N PHE A 16 -32.51 27.31 11.67
CA PHE A 16 -31.22 27.78 11.15
C PHE A 16 -31.37 28.71 9.94
N VAL A 17 -32.34 28.46 9.04
CA VAL A 17 -32.63 29.38 7.92
C VAL A 17 -33.10 30.73 8.43
N VAL A 18 -34.02 30.76 9.39
CA VAL A 18 -34.53 32.02 9.95
C VAL A 18 -33.41 32.81 10.63
N ILE A 19 -32.56 32.15 11.45
CA ILE A 19 -31.40 32.80 12.07
C ILE A 19 -30.41 33.31 11.02
N GLY A 20 -30.15 32.53 9.96
CA GLY A 20 -29.27 32.93 8.86
C GLY A 20 -29.78 34.17 8.13
N ILE A 21 -31.07 34.23 7.82
CA ILE A 21 -31.69 35.39 7.17
C ILE A 21 -31.62 36.62 8.07
N LEU A 22 -31.99 36.50 9.35
CA LEU A 22 -31.94 37.61 10.31
C LEU A 22 -30.50 38.13 10.51
N SER A 23 -29.51 37.23 10.54
CA SER A 23 -28.10 37.59 10.62
C SER A 23 -27.64 38.34 9.37
N LEU A 24 -28.06 37.90 8.19
CA LEU A 24 -27.76 38.56 6.92
C LEU A 24 -28.37 39.97 6.83
N LEU A 25 -29.64 40.12 7.23
CA LEU A 25 -30.33 41.41 7.27
C LEU A 25 -29.65 42.41 8.23
N ALA A 26 -29.16 41.93 9.37
CA ALA A 26 -28.40 42.75 10.31
C ALA A 26 -27.03 43.20 9.74
N VAL A 27 -26.33 42.32 9.01
CA VAL A 27 -25.07 42.66 8.34
C VAL A 27 -25.27 43.66 7.20
N LEU A 28 -26.37 43.53 6.45
CA LEU A 28 -26.74 44.47 5.38
C LEU A 28 -27.24 45.83 5.89
N GLY A 29 -27.37 46.02 7.20
CA GLY A 29 -27.82 47.28 7.81
C GLY A 29 -29.31 47.57 7.64
N LEU A 30 -30.11 46.57 7.24
CA LEU A 30 -31.55 46.69 7.06
C LEU A 30 -32.30 46.70 8.40
N ILE A 31 -31.62 46.29 9.48
CA ILE A 31 -32.12 46.32 10.86
C ILE A 31 -31.10 47.10 11.70
N LYS A 32 -31.57 48.06 12.51
CA LYS A 32 -30.71 48.79 13.44
C LYS A 32 -30.32 47.87 14.60
N VAL A 33 -29.04 47.53 14.69
CA VAL A 33 -28.49 46.73 15.79
C VAL A 33 -27.22 47.39 16.31
N ASP A 34 -26.93 47.22 17.59
CA ASP A 34 -25.73 47.75 18.23
C ASP A 34 -24.46 47.23 17.54
N GLU A 35 -23.45 48.09 17.37
CA GLU A 35 -22.19 47.74 16.71
C GLU A 35 -21.46 46.57 17.41
N ARG A 36 -21.54 46.50 18.74
CA ARG A 36 -20.97 45.38 19.52
C ARG A 36 -21.69 44.08 19.23
N PHE A 37 -23.01 44.12 19.11
CA PHE A 37 -23.80 42.95 18.74
C PHE A 37 -23.45 42.48 17.33
N ARG A 38 -23.29 43.39 16.37
CA ARG A 38 -22.91 43.05 14.99
C ARG A 38 -21.56 42.30 14.93
N LYS A 39 -20.54 42.75 15.66
CA LYS A 39 -19.23 42.09 15.68
C LYS A 39 -19.32 40.69 16.31
N TRP A 40 -20.04 40.56 17.42
CA TRP A 40 -20.21 39.28 18.10
C TRP A 40 -21.03 38.28 17.27
N ALA A 41 -22.14 38.74 16.68
CA ALA A 41 -23.04 37.91 15.87
C ALA A 41 -22.34 37.35 14.62
N VAL A 42 -21.50 38.13 13.95
CA VAL A 42 -20.72 37.65 12.80
C VAL A 42 -19.76 36.55 13.23
N THR A 43 -18.98 36.75 14.30
CA THR A 43 -18.03 35.74 14.78
C THR A 43 -18.71 34.44 15.19
N VAL A 44 -19.80 34.53 15.96
CA VAL A 44 -20.56 33.35 16.41
C VAL A 44 -21.26 32.65 15.25
N PHE A 45 -21.80 33.40 14.28
CA PHE A 45 -22.42 32.83 13.10
C PHE A 45 -21.39 32.07 12.24
N PHE A 46 -20.21 32.64 11.98
CA PHE A 46 -19.16 31.94 11.24
C PHE A 46 -18.70 30.68 11.98
N ALA A 47 -18.41 30.76 13.28
CA ALA A 47 -18.02 29.59 14.06
C ALA A 47 -19.11 28.50 14.07
N GLY A 48 -20.38 28.91 14.21
CA GLY A 48 -21.54 28.03 14.21
C GLY A 48 -21.78 27.37 12.86
N VAL A 49 -21.73 28.13 11.76
CA VAL A 49 -21.88 27.60 10.39
C VAL A 49 -20.70 26.71 10.02
N THR A 50 -19.46 27.08 10.32
CA THR A 50 -18.31 26.22 10.08
C THR A 50 -18.41 24.92 10.88
N GLY A 51 -18.78 25.01 12.17
CA GLY A 51 -18.99 23.83 13.02
C GLY A 51 -20.12 22.93 12.50
N ALA A 52 -21.25 23.53 12.11
CA ALA A 52 -22.39 22.82 11.55
C ALA A 52 -22.07 22.20 10.19
N VAL A 53 -21.39 22.92 9.29
CA VAL A 53 -20.96 22.39 7.98
C VAL A 53 -19.93 21.27 8.15
N VAL A 54 -18.95 21.40 9.04
CA VAL A 54 -18.00 20.32 9.34
C VAL A 54 -18.71 19.13 9.99
N GLY A 55 -19.65 19.38 10.89
CA GLY A 55 -20.47 18.35 11.53
C GLY A 55 -21.39 17.63 10.54
N LEU A 56 -22.10 18.37 9.68
CA LEU A 56 -22.94 17.84 8.62
C LEU A 56 -22.10 17.14 7.57
N PHE A 57 -20.92 17.66 7.22
CA PHE A 57 -20.00 16.96 6.34
C PHE A 57 -19.58 15.61 6.96
N LYS A 58 -19.25 15.58 8.26
CA LYS A 58 -18.98 14.31 8.95
C LYS A 58 -20.20 13.38 9.07
N LEU A 59 -21.43 13.91 9.15
CA LEU A 59 -22.68 13.14 9.32
C LEU A 59 -23.33 12.71 8.00
N SER A 60 -23.22 13.53 6.95
CA SER A 60 -23.66 13.28 5.57
C SER A 60 -22.63 12.46 4.80
N PHE A 61 -21.38 12.48 5.25
CA PHE A 61 -20.37 11.46 4.96
C PHE A 61 -20.04 10.68 6.23
N PRO A 62 -21.01 9.95 6.83
CA PRO A 62 -20.74 9.10 7.99
C PRO A 62 -19.78 7.94 7.65
N GLY A 63 -19.31 7.89 6.39
CA GLY A 63 -18.32 6.97 5.85
C GLY A 63 -17.06 7.60 5.24
N SER A 64 -16.71 8.85 5.53
CA SER A 64 -15.29 9.27 5.32
C SER A 64 -14.31 8.49 6.24
N GLY A 65 -14.85 7.73 7.21
CA GLY A 65 -14.18 6.66 7.97
C GLY A 65 -14.82 5.25 7.83
N LEU A 66 -15.80 5.06 6.94
CA LEU A 66 -16.37 3.75 6.57
C LEU A 66 -16.35 3.62 5.04
N ALA A 67 -15.21 3.90 4.42
CA ALA A 67 -15.01 3.49 3.04
C ALA A 67 -15.20 1.97 3.00
N GLU A 68 -16.11 1.51 2.14
CA GLU A 68 -16.53 0.11 2.06
C GLU A 68 -15.30 -0.79 2.04
N PRO A 69 -15.25 -1.85 2.87
CA PRO A 69 -14.10 -2.73 2.90
C PRO A 69 -13.75 -3.21 1.49
N LEU A 70 -12.46 -3.21 1.17
CA LEU A 70 -11.98 -3.71 -0.12
C LEU A 70 -12.00 -5.23 -0.08
N PHE A 71 -12.74 -5.84 -1.00
CA PHE A 71 -12.77 -7.30 -1.13
C PHE A 71 -11.91 -7.74 -2.31
N VAL A 72 -11.00 -8.67 -2.03
CA VAL A 72 -10.17 -9.32 -3.05
C VAL A 72 -10.57 -10.77 -3.15
N SER A 73 -11.05 -11.18 -4.31
CA SER A 73 -11.37 -12.56 -4.63
C SER A 73 -10.08 -13.34 -4.86
N LEU A 74 -9.94 -14.47 -4.20
CA LEU A 74 -8.74 -15.29 -4.21
C LEU A 74 -8.99 -16.54 -5.07
N ILE A 75 -8.28 -16.63 -6.19
CA ILE A 75 -8.43 -17.68 -7.18
C ILE A 75 -7.38 -18.76 -6.88
N PRO A 76 -7.76 -20.00 -6.57
CA PRO A 76 -6.78 -21.06 -6.36
C PRO A 76 -6.12 -21.48 -7.68
N PRO A 77 -4.98 -22.19 -7.64
CA PRO A 77 -4.39 -22.80 -8.83
C PRO A 77 -5.41 -23.69 -9.58
N GLU A 78 -5.31 -23.76 -10.91
CA GLU A 78 -6.27 -24.49 -11.77
C GLU A 78 -6.49 -25.96 -11.36
N ASN A 79 -5.50 -26.58 -10.73
CA ASN A 79 -5.54 -27.96 -10.27
C ASN A 79 -6.09 -28.14 -8.83
N VAL A 80 -6.54 -27.07 -8.18
CA VAL A 80 -7.04 -27.10 -6.80
C VAL A 80 -8.43 -26.49 -6.73
N SER A 81 -9.41 -27.27 -6.27
CA SER A 81 -10.76 -26.76 -6.06
C SER A 81 -10.80 -25.71 -4.94
N SER A 82 -11.44 -24.56 -5.19
CA SER A 82 -11.66 -23.51 -4.18
C SER A 82 -12.29 -24.03 -2.89
N ARG A 83 -13.15 -25.06 -2.98
CA ARG A 83 -13.81 -25.69 -1.83
C ARG A 83 -12.92 -26.63 -1.03
N ALA A 84 -11.84 -27.13 -1.64
CA ALA A 84 -10.86 -27.98 -0.97
C ALA A 84 -9.97 -27.16 -0.02
N ILE A 85 -9.68 -25.90 -0.39
CA ILE A 85 -8.90 -24.98 0.45
C ILE A 85 -9.84 -24.37 1.48
N LYS A 86 -9.59 -24.62 2.76
CA LYS A 86 -10.34 -24.00 3.87
C LYS A 86 -9.47 -22.99 4.58
N LEU A 87 -9.54 -21.73 4.17
CA LEU A 87 -8.74 -20.66 4.77
C LEU A 87 -9.26 -20.35 6.18
N VAL A 88 -8.36 -20.41 7.17
CA VAL A 88 -8.70 -20.18 8.60
C VAL A 88 -8.09 -18.89 9.14
N ALA A 89 -7.02 -18.40 8.51
CA ALA A 89 -6.37 -17.15 8.88
C ALA A 89 -5.78 -16.47 7.65
N GLY A 90 -5.77 -15.15 7.67
CA GLY A 90 -5.12 -14.33 6.65
C GLY A 90 -4.37 -13.16 7.26
N GLY A 91 -3.31 -12.74 6.59
CA GLY A 91 -2.62 -11.51 6.86
C GLY A 91 -2.21 -10.82 5.57
N TYR A 92 -1.77 -9.58 5.72
CA TYR A 92 -1.23 -8.79 4.63
C TYR A 92 0.06 -8.12 5.07
N SER A 93 0.88 -7.79 4.08
CA SER A 93 2.05 -6.95 4.24
C SER A 93 2.15 -5.98 3.08
N TYR A 94 2.69 -4.80 3.33
CA TYR A 94 3.05 -3.86 2.28
C TYR A 94 4.29 -3.09 2.70
N ASP A 95 4.98 -2.54 1.73
CA ASP A 95 6.26 -1.86 1.92
C ASP A 95 6.07 -0.34 1.79
N GLU A 96 6.61 0.41 2.76
CA GLU A 96 6.65 1.87 2.76
C GLU A 96 8.09 2.36 2.63
N PRO A 97 8.38 3.27 1.68
CA PRO A 97 9.67 3.93 1.67
C PRO A 97 9.81 4.83 2.92
N THR A 98 10.91 4.70 3.65
CA THR A 98 11.19 5.48 4.88
C THR A 98 12.33 6.48 4.73
N GLY A 99 13.01 6.46 3.59
CA GLY A 99 14.13 7.31 3.25
C GLY A 99 14.69 6.94 1.88
N THR A 100 15.88 7.43 1.55
CA THR A 100 16.57 7.06 0.31
C THR A 100 17.03 5.61 0.40
N ASN A 101 16.47 4.74 -0.43
CA ASN A 101 16.76 3.29 -0.51
C ASN A 101 16.34 2.43 0.68
N GLU A 102 15.65 3.01 1.69
CA GLU A 102 15.17 2.25 2.85
C GLU A 102 13.66 1.96 2.75
N VAL A 103 13.29 0.74 3.13
CA VAL A 103 11.91 0.24 3.08
C VAL A 103 11.54 -0.34 4.45
N LYS A 104 10.38 0.07 4.94
CA LYS A 104 9.75 -0.50 6.12
C LYS A 104 8.57 -1.36 5.70
N THR A 105 8.58 -2.64 6.11
CA THR A 105 7.44 -3.52 5.93
C THR A 105 6.41 -3.31 7.03
N VAL A 106 5.18 -2.98 6.64
CA VAL A 106 4.01 -2.93 7.51
C VAL A 106 3.23 -4.22 7.36
N ASN A 107 2.79 -4.80 8.47
CA ASN A 107 2.04 -6.05 8.51
C ASN A 107 0.70 -5.85 9.22
N GLY A 108 -0.31 -6.64 8.84
CA GLY A 108 -1.58 -6.67 9.56
C GLY A 108 -2.37 -7.95 9.31
N LYS A 109 -3.47 -8.09 10.04
CA LYS A 109 -4.42 -9.21 9.89
C LYS A 109 -5.54 -8.81 8.92
N ILE A 110 -6.10 -9.80 8.23
CA ILE A 110 -7.29 -9.64 7.39
C ILE A 110 -8.34 -10.68 7.75
N GLU A 111 -9.60 -10.32 7.52
CA GLU A 111 -10.72 -11.27 7.57
C GLU A 111 -10.80 -11.98 6.22
N VAL A 112 -10.97 -13.31 6.25
CA VAL A 112 -11.24 -14.12 5.06
C VAL A 112 -12.63 -14.71 5.16
N THR A 113 -13.40 -14.61 4.08
CA THR A 113 -14.78 -15.08 4.02
C THR A 113 -15.00 -15.89 2.76
N TRP A 114 -15.75 -16.98 2.86
CA TRP A 114 -16.20 -17.73 1.69
C TRP A 114 -17.52 -17.14 1.17
N GLY A 115 -17.57 -16.79 -0.11
CA GLY A 115 -18.77 -16.24 -0.74
C GLY A 115 -18.71 -16.34 -2.27
N ASN A 116 -19.85 -16.55 -2.93
CA ASN A 116 -19.93 -16.69 -4.40
C ASN A 116 -18.94 -17.73 -4.98
N ASP A 117 -18.81 -18.87 -4.30
CA ASP A 117 -17.90 -19.97 -4.67
C ASP A 117 -16.40 -19.61 -4.74
N VAL A 118 -16.01 -18.49 -4.12
CA VAL A 118 -14.61 -18.05 -4.03
C VAL A 118 -14.28 -17.56 -2.62
N TRP A 119 -13.00 -17.66 -2.24
CA TRP A 119 -12.53 -16.99 -1.02
C TRP A 119 -12.37 -15.50 -1.28
N GLN A 120 -12.74 -14.68 -0.29
CA GLN A 120 -12.58 -13.24 -0.33
C GLN A 120 -11.76 -12.78 0.87
N ALA A 121 -10.76 -11.93 0.62
CA ALA A 121 -9.98 -11.25 1.63
C ALA A 121 -10.49 -9.81 1.80
N LYS A 122 -10.82 -9.43 3.03
CA LYS A 122 -11.25 -8.08 3.40
C LYS A 122 -10.05 -7.24 3.82
N LEU A 123 -9.68 -6.28 2.98
CA LEU A 123 -8.52 -5.41 3.20
C LEU A 123 -8.91 -4.09 3.89
N PRO A 124 -8.07 -3.59 4.80
CA PRO A 124 -8.29 -2.28 5.42
C PRO A 124 -7.94 -1.16 4.45
N GLN A 125 -8.68 -0.06 4.52
CA GLN A 125 -8.53 1.09 3.62
C GLN A 125 -7.11 1.69 3.57
N GLN A 126 -6.34 1.55 4.65
CA GLN A 126 -4.95 2.02 4.74
C GLN A 126 -3.98 1.38 3.74
N VAL A 127 -4.39 0.31 3.05
CA VAL A 127 -3.60 -0.33 1.99
C VAL A 127 -3.87 0.22 0.59
N LEU A 128 -4.84 1.14 0.43
CA LEU A 128 -5.13 1.75 -0.86
C LEU A 128 -3.92 2.47 -1.43
N GLY A 129 -3.69 2.27 -2.74
CA GLY A 129 -2.55 2.86 -3.45
C GLY A 129 -1.19 2.25 -3.08
N LYS A 130 -1.16 1.16 -2.29
CA LYS A 130 0.06 0.45 -1.91
C LYS A 130 0.07 -0.94 -2.54
N PRO A 131 1.24 -1.47 -2.92
CA PRO A 131 1.34 -2.85 -3.36
C PRO A 131 1.31 -3.76 -2.14
N VAL A 132 0.29 -4.59 -2.06
CA VAL A 132 0.00 -5.49 -0.95
C VAL A 132 0.36 -6.90 -1.34
N LYS A 133 1.04 -7.60 -0.43
CA LYS A 133 1.21 -9.05 -0.48
C LYS A 133 0.28 -9.69 0.56
N LEU A 134 -0.48 -10.70 0.14
CA LEU A 134 -1.35 -11.47 1.04
C LEU A 134 -0.75 -12.83 1.32
N PHE A 135 -1.02 -13.31 2.54
CA PHE A 135 -0.63 -14.64 2.98
C PHE A 135 -1.75 -15.25 3.82
N PHE A 136 -1.96 -16.54 3.66
CA PHE A 136 -3.06 -17.27 4.27
C PHE A 136 -2.59 -18.61 4.79
N LYS A 137 -3.26 -19.08 5.84
CA LYS A 137 -3.09 -20.43 6.35
C LYS A 137 -4.41 -21.16 6.21
N ASP A 138 -4.38 -22.37 5.67
CA ASP A 138 -5.55 -23.24 5.61
C ASP A 138 -5.69 -24.12 6.87
N GLN A 139 -6.80 -24.85 6.94
CA GLN A 139 -7.13 -25.74 8.05
C GLN A 139 -6.11 -26.90 8.21
N GLU A 140 -5.43 -27.30 7.13
CA GLU A 140 -4.38 -28.34 7.15
C GLU A 140 -3.02 -27.77 7.55
N GLY A 141 -2.93 -26.45 7.71
CA GLY A 141 -1.72 -25.74 8.07
C GLY A 141 -0.80 -25.42 6.89
N SER A 142 -1.23 -25.67 5.65
CA SER A 142 -0.50 -25.22 4.47
C SER A 142 -0.59 -23.71 4.31
N TRP A 143 0.50 -23.13 3.81
CA TRP A 143 0.59 -21.70 3.52
C TRP A 143 0.24 -21.42 2.07
N TRP A 144 -0.50 -20.33 1.88
CA TRP A 144 -0.86 -19.78 0.58
C TRP A 144 -0.44 -18.32 0.52
N GLU A 145 -0.01 -17.88 -0.64
CA GLU A 145 0.45 -16.52 -0.88
C GLU A 145 -0.15 -15.98 -2.18
N VAL A 146 -0.21 -14.66 -2.28
CA VAL A 146 -0.58 -13.91 -3.48
C VAL A 146 0.59 -13.01 -3.85
N HIS A 147 0.83 -12.83 -5.14
CA HIS A 147 1.89 -11.92 -5.62
C HIS A 147 1.59 -10.48 -5.20
N PRO A 148 2.59 -9.60 -5.01
CA PRO A 148 2.32 -8.20 -4.72
C PRO A 148 1.40 -7.59 -5.78
N PHE A 149 0.31 -6.96 -5.35
CA PHE A 149 -0.67 -6.34 -6.23
C PHE A 149 -1.24 -5.06 -5.60
N TYR A 150 -1.81 -4.20 -6.42
CA TYR A 150 -2.53 -3.03 -5.93
C TYR A 150 -4.01 -3.37 -5.67
N PRO A 151 -4.59 -2.99 -4.51
CA PRO A 151 -6.00 -3.28 -4.17
C PRO A 151 -7.07 -2.65 -5.07
N ASN A 152 -6.69 -2.04 -6.20
CA ASN A 152 -7.60 -1.66 -7.28
C ASN A 152 -8.01 -2.86 -8.15
N HIS A 153 -7.37 -4.03 -7.98
CA HIS A 153 -7.75 -5.29 -8.62
C HIS A 153 -8.47 -6.22 -7.63
N ASN A 154 -9.66 -6.69 -8.00
CA ASN A 154 -10.55 -7.46 -7.13
C ASN A 154 -10.41 -8.98 -7.27
N LYS A 155 -9.46 -9.47 -8.08
CA LYS A 155 -9.20 -10.90 -8.31
C LYS A 155 -7.70 -11.15 -8.30
N GLN A 156 -7.27 -12.16 -7.57
CA GLN A 156 -5.86 -12.49 -7.42
C GLN A 156 -5.62 -13.99 -7.35
N ASP A 157 -4.62 -14.46 -8.09
CA ASP A 157 -4.23 -15.87 -8.06
C ASP A 157 -3.42 -16.18 -6.79
N MET A 158 -3.82 -17.27 -6.14
CA MET A 158 -3.12 -17.84 -5.00
C MET A 158 -2.14 -18.90 -5.49
N PHE A 159 -1.02 -19.01 -4.81
CA PHE A 159 -0.08 -20.11 -4.97
C PHE A 159 0.35 -20.66 -3.62
N LYS A 160 0.83 -21.89 -3.62
CA LYS A 160 1.32 -22.53 -2.38
C LYS A 160 2.62 -21.85 -1.94
N GLY A 161 2.59 -21.25 -0.77
CA GLY A 161 3.74 -20.56 -0.16
C GLY A 161 4.72 -21.55 0.47
N SER A 162 5.97 -21.13 0.63
CA SER A 162 7.01 -21.96 1.28
C SER A 162 6.93 -21.95 2.81
N GLY A 163 6.07 -21.09 3.39
CA GLY A 163 5.90 -20.91 4.84
C GLY A 163 7.11 -20.29 5.56
N ARG A 164 8.25 -20.11 4.88
CA ARG A 164 9.50 -19.58 5.46
C ARG A 164 9.54 -18.05 5.55
N ASP A 165 9.00 -17.36 4.55
CA ASP A 165 9.02 -15.89 4.49
C ASP A 165 7.82 -15.26 5.21
N SER A 166 6.86 -16.08 5.61
CA SER A 166 5.56 -15.67 6.14
C SER A 166 5.47 -15.82 7.64
N ASN A 167 6.58 -15.78 8.39
CA ASN A 167 6.46 -15.49 9.82
C ASN A 167 5.93 -14.05 9.93
N PRO A 168 4.64 -13.80 10.23
CA PRO A 168 4.29 -12.50 10.77
C PRO A 168 5.22 -12.32 11.98
N PRO A 169 5.75 -11.12 12.25
CA PRO A 169 6.60 -10.89 13.41
C PRO A 169 5.96 -11.60 14.61
N ASN A 170 6.74 -12.46 15.26
CA ASN A 170 6.38 -13.56 16.18
C ASN A 170 5.51 -13.18 17.41
N SER A 171 4.80 -12.06 17.41
CA SER A 171 4.13 -11.50 18.58
C SER A 171 2.59 -11.55 18.57
N LEU A 172 1.91 -12.00 17.51
CA LEU A 172 0.45 -11.76 17.39
C LEU A 172 -0.46 -12.97 17.14
N TRP A 173 0.07 -14.20 17.14
CA TRP A 173 -0.73 -15.42 17.04
C TRP A 173 -0.49 -16.42 18.16
N LEU A 174 -0.03 -15.96 19.32
CA LEU A 174 -0.01 -16.80 20.51
C LEU A 174 -1.46 -17.06 20.96
N THR A 175 -1.91 -18.29 20.76
CA THR A 175 -2.83 -18.91 21.71
C THR A 175 -2.15 -18.89 23.09
N PRO A 176 -2.88 -18.64 24.19
CA PRO A 176 -2.28 -18.61 25.51
C PRO A 176 -1.93 -20.05 25.91
N SER A 177 -0.72 -20.52 25.55
CA SER A 177 0.04 -21.61 26.18
C SER A 177 1.12 -22.13 25.21
N SER A 178 2.33 -21.57 25.26
CA SER A 178 3.64 -22.27 25.15
C SER A 178 4.74 -21.30 24.74
N VAL A 179 5.50 -20.84 25.75
CA VAL A 179 6.83 -20.27 25.55
C VAL A 179 7.81 -21.43 25.59
N ALA A 180 8.45 -21.73 24.47
CA ALA A 180 9.64 -22.57 24.45
C ALA A 180 10.69 -21.92 23.54
N TYR A 181 11.76 -21.43 24.19
CA TYR A 181 13.01 -21.08 23.54
C TYR A 181 13.57 -22.30 22.82
N ALA A 182 13.90 -22.17 21.54
CA ALA A 182 14.79 -23.09 20.84
C ALA A 182 16.03 -22.32 20.38
N ALA A 183 17.01 -22.21 21.27
CA ALA A 183 18.40 -22.01 20.89
C ALA A 183 18.97 -23.41 20.63
N SER A 184 19.13 -23.78 19.36
CA SER A 184 19.84 -25.02 19.01
C SER A 184 21.33 -24.72 18.86
N SER A 185 22.08 -25.07 19.90
CA SER A 185 23.53 -25.27 19.83
C SER A 185 23.83 -26.60 19.15
N ASP A 186 24.29 -26.56 17.90
CA ASP A 186 25.00 -27.70 17.30
C ASP A 186 26.35 -27.23 16.79
N ALA A 187 27.29 -27.17 17.74
CA ALA A 187 28.71 -27.02 17.49
C ALA A 187 29.32 -28.41 17.40
N ARG A 188 29.42 -28.98 16.18
CA ARG A 188 30.28 -30.13 15.85
C ARG A 188 30.34 -30.39 14.33
N LEU A 189 30.83 -29.42 13.58
CA LEU A 189 31.55 -29.68 12.33
C LEU A 189 32.83 -28.83 12.32
N ALA A 190 33.92 -29.50 12.68
CA ALA A 190 35.26 -28.95 12.69
C ALA A 190 35.79 -28.76 11.25
N GLY A 191 36.49 -27.65 11.01
CA GLY A 191 37.60 -27.65 10.04
C GLY A 191 37.56 -26.70 8.83
N ARG A 192 36.75 -25.64 8.81
CA ARG A 192 36.98 -24.52 7.87
C ARG A 192 36.77 -23.16 8.54
N PRO A 193 37.77 -22.26 8.56
CA PRO A 193 37.56 -20.89 8.98
C PRO A 193 36.84 -20.17 7.83
N TRP A 194 35.51 -20.14 7.87
CA TRP A 194 34.76 -19.14 7.12
C TRP A 194 34.85 -17.83 7.90
N PRO A 195 35.16 -16.69 7.26
CA PRO A 195 35.12 -15.42 7.93
C PRO A 195 33.67 -15.16 8.34
N VAL A 196 33.39 -15.23 9.63
CA VAL A 196 32.18 -14.61 10.22
C VAL A 196 32.44 -13.11 10.18
N ALA A 197 32.31 -12.55 8.99
CA ALA A 197 32.09 -11.13 8.86
C ALA A 197 30.63 -10.91 9.26
N ASP A 198 30.40 -10.33 10.44
CA ASP A 198 29.19 -9.56 10.74
C ASP A 198 29.12 -8.29 9.87
N GLY A 199 29.59 -8.40 8.62
CA GLY A 199 29.70 -7.36 7.62
C GLY A 199 28.33 -7.18 7.01
N LYS A 200 27.57 -6.24 7.57
CA LYS A 200 26.35 -5.69 6.97
C LYS A 200 26.65 -5.37 5.50
N LYS A 201 26.19 -6.23 4.59
CA LYS A 201 26.35 -6.04 3.14
C LYS A 201 25.81 -4.66 2.80
N SER A 202 26.59 -3.85 2.07
CA SER A 202 26.10 -2.54 1.63
C SER A 202 24.83 -2.74 0.80
N PRO A 203 23.82 -1.87 0.95
CA PRO A 203 22.60 -1.97 0.16
C PRO A 203 22.92 -1.95 -1.33
N VAL A 204 22.25 -2.81 -2.10
CA VAL A 204 22.38 -2.83 -3.56
C VAL A 204 22.01 -1.47 -4.14
N LYS A 205 22.89 -0.91 -4.97
CA LYS A 205 22.66 0.37 -5.63
C LYS A 205 21.85 0.20 -6.91
N PHE A 206 21.07 1.23 -7.19
CA PHE A 206 20.24 1.34 -8.39
C PHE A 206 20.51 2.68 -9.04
N ASN A 207 20.33 2.71 -10.36
CA ASN A 207 20.40 3.94 -11.13
C ASN A 207 19.37 3.90 -12.28
N ASN A 208 19.16 5.04 -12.93
CA ASN A 208 18.30 5.10 -14.09
C ASN A 208 18.81 6.10 -15.12
N TYR A 209 18.39 5.87 -16.36
CA TYR A 209 18.44 6.82 -17.45
C TYR A 209 17.04 7.08 -17.98
N ALA A 210 16.86 8.22 -18.64
CA ALA A 210 15.66 8.61 -19.33
C ALA A 210 16.02 9.42 -20.59
N ARG A 211 15.20 9.30 -21.62
CA ARG A 211 15.27 10.13 -22.83
C ARG A 211 13.87 10.55 -23.25
N ASP A 212 13.80 11.72 -23.89
CA ASP A 212 12.55 12.26 -24.41
C ASP A 212 12.01 11.31 -25.50
N ALA A 213 10.78 10.84 -25.31
CA ALA A 213 10.06 9.98 -26.25
C ALA A 213 8.97 10.74 -27.01
N GLY A 214 8.94 12.07 -26.88
CA GLY A 214 7.98 12.96 -27.51
C GLY A 214 6.85 13.39 -26.56
N GLU A 215 5.72 13.72 -27.15
CA GLU A 215 4.57 14.25 -26.43
C GLU A 215 3.32 13.40 -26.70
N ILE A 216 2.63 12.99 -25.63
CA ILE A 216 1.39 12.21 -25.70
C ILE A 216 0.33 12.99 -24.91
N HIS A 217 -0.79 13.33 -25.56
CA HIS A 217 -1.91 14.07 -24.97
C HIS A 217 -1.50 15.39 -24.27
N GLY A 218 -0.62 16.18 -24.86
CA GLY A 218 -0.20 17.46 -24.26
C GLY A 218 0.86 17.32 -23.17
N ARG A 219 1.44 16.12 -22.98
CA ARG A 219 2.41 15.85 -21.90
C ARG A 219 3.66 15.20 -22.45
N LYS A 220 4.81 15.69 -22.00
CA LYS A 220 6.10 15.06 -22.28
C LYS A 220 6.09 13.62 -21.78
N TYR A 221 6.62 12.75 -22.62
CA TYR A 221 6.72 11.33 -22.36
C TYR A 221 8.19 10.94 -22.43
N TYR A 222 8.60 10.03 -21.56
CA TYR A 222 9.98 9.61 -21.46
C TYR A 222 10.05 8.10 -21.58
N GLU A 223 10.99 7.61 -22.37
CA GLU A 223 11.46 6.24 -22.23
C GLU A 223 12.55 6.24 -21.18
N TRP A 224 12.47 5.33 -20.21
CA TRP A 224 13.39 5.24 -19.12
C TRP A 224 13.82 3.80 -18.85
N ARG A 225 15.03 3.67 -18.31
CA ARG A 225 15.70 2.42 -17.98
C ARG A 225 16.15 2.50 -16.52
N VAL A 226 15.65 1.61 -15.67
CA VAL A 226 16.18 1.41 -14.30
C VAL A 226 16.97 0.11 -14.25
N PHE A 227 18.09 0.08 -13.54
CA PHE A 227 18.99 -1.08 -13.50
C PHE A 227 19.79 -1.13 -12.19
N VAL A 228 20.40 -2.29 -11.92
CA VAL A 228 21.28 -2.51 -10.76
C VAL A 228 22.67 -1.94 -11.06
N ASP A 229 23.12 -0.98 -10.25
CA ASP A 229 24.39 -0.26 -10.43
C ASP A 229 25.47 -0.84 -9.50
N GLU A 230 25.80 -2.12 -9.73
CA GLU A 230 26.74 -2.90 -8.95
C GLU A 230 27.75 -3.62 -9.87
N PRO A 231 28.95 -4.01 -9.37
CA PRO A 231 29.90 -4.77 -10.16
C PRO A 231 29.41 -6.19 -10.46
N ASP A 232 29.95 -6.80 -11.51
CA ASP A 232 29.54 -8.13 -12.00
C ASP A 232 29.53 -9.23 -10.93
N SER A 233 30.46 -9.16 -9.97
CA SER A 233 30.54 -10.11 -8.85
C SER A 233 29.27 -10.09 -7.97
N VAL A 234 28.65 -8.92 -7.80
CA VAL A 234 27.37 -8.77 -7.08
C VAL A 234 26.22 -9.19 -7.98
N LEU A 235 26.21 -8.79 -9.25
CA LEU A 235 25.16 -9.16 -10.21
C LEU A 235 25.03 -10.69 -10.34
N GLN A 236 26.15 -11.41 -10.34
CA GLN A 236 26.16 -12.87 -10.40
C GLN A 236 25.54 -13.54 -9.15
N SER A 237 25.54 -12.86 -8.00
CA SER A 237 24.88 -13.35 -6.79
C SER A 237 23.36 -13.21 -6.82
N ILE A 238 22.84 -12.35 -7.68
CA ILE A 238 21.40 -12.07 -7.82
C ILE A 238 20.77 -13.12 -8.76
N LYS A 239 19.61 -13.63 -8.36
CA LYS A 239 18.78 -14.54 -9.16
C LYS A 239 17.80 -13.76 -10.01
N GLU A 240 17.10 -12.80 -9.40
CA GLU A 240 16.12 -11.94 -10.07
C GLU A 240 15.90 -10.65 -9.29
N VAL A 241 15.41 -9.62 -9.98
CA VAL A 241 15.00 -8.34 -9.41
C VAL A 241 13.54 -8.11 -9.76
N GLN A 242 12.72 -7.84 -8.75
CA GLN A 242 11.30 -7.53 -8.91
C GLN A 242 11.10 -6.04 -8.68
N TYR A 243 10.51 -5.37 -9.67
CA TYR A 243 10.18 -3.95 -9.66
C TYR A 243 8.68 -3.78 -9.50
N VAL A 244 8.25 -3.00 -8.52
CA VAL A 244 6.85 -2.63 -8.35
C VAL A 244 6.67 -1.18 -8.74
N LEU A 245 6.03 -0.99 -9.89
CA LEU A 245 5.75 0.29 -10.52
C LEU A 245 4.46 0.92 -9.99
N HIS A 246 4.21 2.17 -10.38
CA HIS A 246 2.98 2.87 -10.03
C HIS A 246 1.72 2.10 -10.51
N PRO A 247 0.60 2.10 -9.77
CA PRO A 247 -0.61 1.36 -10.15
C PRO A 247 -1.28 1.78 -11.46
N THR A 248 -0.83 2.87 -12.10
CA THR A 248 -1.30 3.28 -13.43
C THR A 248 -0.66 2.49 -14.57
N PHE A 249 0.39 1.72 -14.29
CA PHE A 249 0.96 0.79 -15.26
C PHE A 249 0.04 -0.44 -15.39
N LEU A 250 -0.08 -1.00 -16.60
CA LEU A 250 -0.96 -2.15 -16.86
C LEU A 250 -0.54 -3.38 -16.05
N GLU A 251 0.77 -3.60 -15.96
CA GLU A 251 1.40 -4.67 -15.17
C GLU A 251 2.40 -4.03 -14.20
N PRO A 252 1.96 -3.61 -13.00
CA PRO A 252 2.83 -2.90 -12.07
C PRO A 252 3.98 -3.75 -11.53
N LEU A 253 3.81 -5.07 -11.43
CA LEU A 253 4.87 -5.98 -11.01
C LEU A 253 5.65 -6.47 -12.24
N GLN A 254 6.92 -6.07 -12.32
CA GLN A 254 7.85 -6.46 -13.39
C GLN A 254 8.99 -7.27 -12.80
N VAL A 255 9.44 -8.33 -13.48
CA VAL A 255 10.51 -9.21 -12.99
C VAL A 255 11.62 -9.32 -14.03
N SER A 256 12.84 -8.96 -13.66
CA SER A 256 14.02 -9.09 -14.50
C SER A 256 14.95 -10.20 -13.97
N ARG A 257 15.42 -11.07 -14.88
CA ARG A 257 16.30 -12.22 -14.59
C ARG A 257 17.63 -12.17 -15.33
N ASP A 258 17.85 -11.13 -16.14
CA ASP A 258 19.01 -11.03 -17.01
C ASP A 258 20.14 -10.26 -16.34
N ALA A 259 21.08 -11.01 -15.74
CA ALA A 259 22.27 -10.44 -15.12
C ALA A 259 23.19 -9.76 -16.14
N THR A 260 23.18 -10.16 -17.41
CA THR A 260 24.04 -9.57 -18.45
C THR A 260 23.62 -8.15 -18.82
N LYS A 261 22.35 -7.82 -18.55
CA LYS A 261 21.79 -6.48 -18.70
C LYS A 261 21.58 -5.77 -17.37
N GLN A 262 22.32 -6.18 -16.34
CA GLN A 262 22.22 -5.56 -15.00
C GLN A 262 20.80 -5.58 -14.43
N PHE A 263 20.01 -6.61 -14.77
CA PHE A 263 18.60 -6.74 -14.41
C PHE A 263 17.75 -5.52 -14.80
N GLU A 264 18.06 -4.87 -15.92
CA GLU A 264 17.35 -3.68 -16.35
C GLU A 264 15.85 -3.91 -16.53
N LEU A 265 15.10 -2.83 -16.32
CA LEU A 265 13.72 -2.66 -16.74
C LEU A 265 13.64 -1.41 -17.62
N VAL A 266 13.17 -1.58 -18.86
CA VAL A 266 12.95 -0.49 -19.83
C VAL A 266 11.46 -0.35 -20.07
N THR A 267 10.94 0.86 -19.87
CA THR A 267 9.54 1.19 -20.14
C THR A 267 9.38 2.70 -20.32
N SER A 268 8.15 3.18 -20.49
CA SER A 268 7.88 4.59 -20.77
C SER A 268 6.81 5.16 -19.86
N GLY A 269 6.91 6.45 -19.58
CA GLY A 269 5.97 7.16 -18.70
C GLY A 269 6.21 8.67 -18.68
N TRP A 270 5.26 9.40 -18.10
CA TRP A 270 5.28 10.86 -18.04
C TRP A 270 5.72 11.43 -16.68
N GLY A 271 5.76 10.60 -15.64
CA GLY A 271 5.97 11.04 -14.26
C GLY A 271 7.12 10.34 -13.56
N GLN A 272 7.73 11.04 -12.62
CA GLN A 272 8.69 10.50 -11.65
C GLN A 272 7.93 9.87 -10.48
N PHE A 273 8.42 8.76 -9.95
CA PHE A 273 7.82 8.06 -8.81
C PHE A 273 8.83 7.13 -8.12
N THR A 274 8.51 6.71 -6.90
CA THR A 274 9.32 5.70 -6.18
C THR A 274 8.96 4.30 -6.66
N ILE A 275 9.95 3.56 -7.12
CA ILE A 275 9.87 2.14 -7.46
C ILE A 275 10.27 1.35 -6.21
N LEU A 276 9.43 0.39 -5.80
CA LEU A 276 9.82 -0.57 -4.76
C LEU A 276 10.49 -1.77 -5.42
N ILE A 277 11.61 -2.20 -4.86
CA ILE A 277 12.47 -3.21 -5.46
C ILE A 277 12.69 -4.34 -4.47
N THR A 278 12.48 -5.58 -4.92
CA THR A 278 12.88 -6.78 -4.18
C THR A 278 13.97 -7.50 -4.97
N ILE A 279 15.16 -7.59 -4.38
CA ILE A 279 16.27 -8.40 -4.90
C ILE A 279 16.14 -9.80 -4.32
N VAL A 280 16.10 -10.80 -5.19
CA VAL A 280 16.13 -12.21 -4.79
C VAL A 280 17.51 -12.77 -5.15
N TYR A 281 18.26 -13.20 -4.15
CA TYR A 281 19.59 -13.77 -4.32
C TYR A 281 19.53 -15.27 -4.66
N ARG A 282 20.62 -15.79 -5.23
CA ARG A 282 20.73 -17.22 -5.59
C ARG A 282 20.74 -18.16 -4.39
N ASP A 283 21.17 -17.67 -3.23
CA ASP A 283 21.09 -18.40 -1.95
C ASP A 283 19.66 -18.43 -1.37
N GLY A 284 18.71 -17.76 -2.01
CA GLY A 284 17.30 -17.68 -1.60
C GLY A 284 17.00 -16.51 -0.66
N THR A 285 18.00 -15.77 -0.19
CA THR A 285 17.79 -14.57 0.62
C THR A 285 17.16 -13.45 -0.22
N ARG A 286 16.51 -12.51 0.46
CA ARG A 286 15.85 -11.37 -0.17
C ARG A 286 16.24 -10.07 0.50
N GLU A 287 16.39 -9.04 -0.31
CA GLU A 287 16.64 -7.67 0.12
C GLU A 287 15.61 -6.74 -0.49
N LYS A 288 15.14 -5.78 0.29
CA LYS A 288 14.16 -4.78 -0.14
C LYS A 288 14.84 -3.43 -0.24
N ALA A 289 14.59 -2.72 -1.32
CA ALA A 289 15.08 -1.39 -1.58
C ALA A 289 13.97 -0.52 -2.19
N SER A 290 14.19 0.78 -2.20
CA SER A 290 13.37 1.74 -2.94
C SER A 290 14.27 2.58 -3.85
N TYR A 291 13.75 3.02 -4.99
CA TYR A 291 14.50 3.89 -5.89
C TYR A 291 13.56 4.96 -6.47
N TYR A 292 13.95 6.23 -6.39
CA TYR A 292 13.18 7.31 -7.00
C TYR A 292 13.56 7.47 -8.47
N LEU A 293 12.61 7.20 -9.37
CA LEU A 293 12.81 7.35 -10.81
C LEU A 293 13.01 8.82 -11.16
N ASP A 294 14.18 9.17 -11.68
CA ASP A 294 14.53 10.53 -12.06
C ASP A 294 14.61 10.69 -13.59
N LEU A 295 13.57 11.27 -14.18
CA LEU A 295 13.48 11.52 -15.62
C LEU A 295 14.46 12.59 -16.14
N SER A 296 15.20 13.29 -15.27
CA SER A 296 16.22 14.26 -15.69
C SER A 296 17.57 13.63 -16.03
N LYS A 297 17.80 12.35 -15.65
CA LYS A 297 19.05 11.64 -15.90
C LYS A 297 19.12 11.16 -17.36
N SER A 298 19.80 11.90 -18.22
CA SER A 298 19.93 11.56 -19.65
C SER A 298 20.67 10.24 -19.90
N TRP A 299 20.29 9.54 -20.99
CA TRP A 299 21.01 8.35 -21.46
C TRP A 299 22.46 8.70 -21.84
N PRO A 300 23.47 7.90 -21.46
CA PRO A 300 24.88 8.22 -21.69
C PRO A 300 25.31 8.29 -23.17
N PHE A 301 24.49 7.81 -24.11
CA PHE A 301 24.82 7.74 -25.54
C PHE A 301 24.06 8.76 -26.40
N ASP A 302 23.28 9.66 -25.81
CA ASP A 302 22.56 10.73 -26.52
C ASP A 302 23.40 12.04 -26.62
N ARG A 303 24.74 11.94 -26.69
CA ARG A 303 25.65 13.08 -26.91
C ARG A 303 26.49 12.91 -28.15
#